data_AF-V8G9N2-F1
#
_entry.id   AF-V8G9N2-F1
#
_cell.length_a   1.000
_cell.length_b   1.000
_cell.length_c   1.000
_cell.angle_alpha   90.00
_cell.angle_beta   90.00
_cell.angle_gamma   90.00
#
_symmetry.space_group_name_H-M   'P 1'
#
loop_
_entity.id
_entity.type
_entity.pdbx_description
1 polymer ?
#
loop_
_entity_poly.entity_id
_entity_poly.type
_entity_poly.pdbx_seq_one_letter_code
_entity_poly.pdbx_strand_id
1 'polypeptide(L)'
;MKFHLENVGKITSADIELKPLTIFIGQNGTGKTYAASAIWSIVRYIKTQPVNALLSKSTYTHYKNIVDTVLQNWKDFNKTSFTLDAKDLEALAQDIQKTLLSNGSALLTNTFSADFFQHAILQFDIPTYQSFNVTLSLKPSTPLNDTYHEDKKS
;
A
#
# COMPACT_ATOMS: atom_id res chain seq x y z
N MET A 1 4.14 5.08 10.62
CA MET A 1 3.59 3.70 10.58
C MET A 1 4.41 2.86 11.52
N LYS A 2 3.80 2.09 12.42
CA LYS A 2 4.52 1.27 13.39
C LYS A 2 4.45 -0.20 12.98
N PHE A 3 5.59 -0.87 13.02
CA PHE A 3 5.77 -2.29 12.70
C PHE A 3 6.17 -3.04 13.95
N HIS A 4 5.72 -4.28 14.07
CA HIS A 4 6.20 -5.20 15.08
C HIS A 4 6.83 -6.42 14.40
N LEU A 5 8.03 -6.74 14.85
CA LEU A 5 8.83 -7.85 14.36
C LEU A 5 9.04 -8.82 15.52
N GLU A 6 8.72 -10.10 15.35
CA GLU A 6 9.07 -11.14 16.33
C GLU A 6 9.81 -12.28 15.65
N ASN A 7 10.80 -12.84 16.34
CA ASN A 7 11.65 -13.94 15.85
C ASN A 7 12.27 -13.72 14.46
N VAL A 8 12.75 -12.49 14.19
CA VAL A 8 13.41 -12.11 12.93
C VAL A 8 14.93 -12.13 13.11
N GLY A 9 15.55 -13.28 12.84
CA GLY A 9 16.99 -13.45 13.00
C GLY A 9 17.43 -13.25 14.44
N LYS A 10 18.19 -12.19 14.71
CA LYS A 10 18.61 -11.83 16.08
C LYS A 10 17.58 -11.00 16.87
N ILE A 11 16.47 -10.63 16.24
CA ILE A 11 15.40 -9.85 16.88
C ILE A 11 14.41 -10.83 17.49
N THR A 12 14.36 -10.91 18.82
CA THR A 12 13.31 -11.67 19.52
C THR A 12 11.97 -10.93 19.43
N SER A 13 11.96 -9.63 19.74
CA SER A 13 10.80 -8.74 19.59
C SER A 13 11.31 -7.32 19.37
N ALA A 14 10.69 -6.56 18.44
CA ALA A 14 10.98 -5.15 18.25
C ALA A 14 9.77 -4.40 17.68
N ASP A 15 9.52 -3.23 18.25
CA ASP A 15 8.59 -2.23 17.74
C ASP A 15 9.37 -1.15 16.99
N ILE A 16 9.03 -0.93 15.71
CA ILE A 16 9.71 0.05 14.86
C ILE A 16 8.70 1.03 14.30
N GLU A 17 8.81 2.29 14.71
CA GLU A 17 8.04 3.37 14.11
C GLU A 17 8.81 3.99 12.94
N LEU A 18 8.31 3.80 11.72
CA LEU A 18 8.84 4.48 10.54
C LEU A 18 8.42 5.95 10.52
N LYS A 19 9.44 6.81 10.40
CA LYS A 19 9.36 8.25 10.16
C LYS A 19 9.95 8.55 8.77
N PRO A 20 9.77 9.77 8.22
CA PRO A 20 10.32 10.13 6.91
C PRO A 20 11.82 9.84 6.75
N LEU A 21 12.59 10.00 7.83
CA LEU A 21 13.98 9.55 7.93
C LEU A 21 14.10 8.62 9.14
N THR A 22 14.43 7.36 8.90
CA THR A 22 14.70 6.36 9.94
C THR A 22 16.10 5.80 9.73
N ILE A 23 16.97 5.90 10.73
CA ILE A 23 18.35 5.43 10.68
C ILE A 23 18.57 4.36 11.76
N PHE A 24 19.08 3.20 11.37
CA PHE A 24 19.44 2.12 12.28
C PHE A 24 20.90 2.25 12.71
N ILE A 25 21.15 2.64 13.96
CA ILE A 25 22.49 2.78 14.55
C ILE A 25 22.73 1.78 15.69
N GLY A 26 24.00 1.47 15.97
CA GLY A 26 24.40 0.54 17.05
C GLY A 26 25.49 -0.44 16.62
N GLN A 27 25.94 -1.30 17.54
CA GLN A 27 27.02 -2.27 17.31
C GLN A 27 26.68 -3.29 16.20
N ASN A 28 27.69 -3.86 15.55
CA ASN A 28 27.48 -4.87 14.52
C ASN A 28 26.83 -6.13 15.10
N GLY A 29 25.94 -6.74 14.31
CA GLY A 29 25.26 -7.96 14.72
C GLY A 29 24.17 -7.80 15.78
N THR A 30 23.64 -6.60 16.02
CA THR A 30 22.54 -6.33 16.98
C THR A 30 21.14 -6.34 16.36
N GLY A 31 20.97 -6.85 15.15
CA GLY A 31 19.64 -6.89 14.51
C GLY A 31 19.35 -5.79 13.49
N LYS A 32 20.23 -4.78 13.34
CA LYS A 32 20.00 -3.64 12.41
C LYS A 32 19.68 -4.06 10.98
N THR A 33 20.48 -4.95 10.40
CA THR A 33 20.25 -5.49 9.06
C THR A 33 18.95 -6.29 9.00
N TYR A 34 18.63 -7.06 10.05
CA TYR A 34 17.38 -7.80 10.12
C TYR A 34 16.17 -6.85 10.12
N ALA A 35 16.20 -5.81 10.95
CA ALA A 35 15.13 -4.81 11.03
C ALA A 35 14.94 -4.06 9.71
N ALA A 36 16.02 -3.51 9.14
CA ALA A 36 15.95 -2.75 7.90
C ALA A 36 15.46 -3.61 6.72
N SER A 37 15.99 -4.82 6.57
CA SER A 37 15.61 -5.74 5.49
C SER A 37 14.21 -6.31 5.66
N ALA A 38 13.75 -6.57 6.90
CA ALA A 38 12.37 -7.02 7.16
C ALA A 38 11.35 -5.92 6.83
N ILE A 39 11.63 -4.66 7.18
CA ILE A 39 10.77 -3.55 6.79
C ILE A 39 10.76 -3.39 5.28
N TRP A 40 11.94 -3.43 4.65
CA TRP A 40 12.05 -3.35 3.20
C TRP A 40 11.26 -4.46 2.52
N SER A 41 11.31 -5.69 3.03
CA SER A 41 10.59 -6.82 2.44
C SER A 41 9.08 -6.66 2.56
N ILE A 42 8.57 -6.19 3.71
CA ILE A 42 7.15 -5.87 3.89
C ILE A 42 6.69 -4.81 2.89
N VAL A 43 7.40 -3.69 2.82
CA VAL A 43 7.05 -2.57 1.94
C VAL A 43 7.10 -3.01 0.47
N ARG A 44 8.13 -3.75 0.09
CA ARG A 44 8.25 -4.29 -1.27
C ARG A 44 7.11 -5.24 -1.58
N TYR A 45 6.80 -6.18 -0.68
CA TYR A 45 5.71 -7.14 -0.86
C TYR A 45 4.38 -6.45 -1.12
N ILE A 46 3.97 -5.52 -0.25
CA ILE A 46 2.71 -4.77 -0.42
C ILE A 46 2.70 -3.99 -1.75
N LYS A 47 3.82 -3.40 -2.16
CA LYS A 47 3.91 -2.62 -3.40
C LYS A 47 3.89 -3.45 -4.68
N THR A 48 4.36 -4.69 -4.65
CA THR A 48 4.55 -5.51 -5.85
C THR A 48 3.49 -6.60 -6.04
N GLN A 49 2.78 -6.98 -4.97
CA GLN A 49 1.72 -7.98 -5.09
C GLN A 49 0.52 -7.40 -5.83
N PRO A 50 -0.16 -8.20 -6.67
CA PRO A 50 -1.43 -7.78 -7.24
C PRO A 50 -2.47 -7.66 -6.11
N VAL A 51 -3.38 -6.69 -6.24
CA VAL A 51 -4.34 -6.34 -5.17
C VAL A 51 -5.16 -7.54 -4.69
N ASN A 52 -5.57 -8.43 -5.60
CA ASN A 52 -6.33 -9.64 -5.26
C ASN A 52 -5.50 -10.70 -4.50
N ALA A 53 -4.18 -10.60 -4.43
CA ALA A 53 -3.34 -11.44 -3.58
C ALA A 53 -3.19 -10.88 -2.15
N LEU A 54 -3.48 -9.60 -1.95
CA LEU A 54 -3.41 -8.93 -0.64
C LEU A 54 -4.76 -8.91 0.08
N LEU A 55 -5.86 -9.02 -0.67
CA LEU A 55 -7.21 -8.83 -0.17
C LEU A 55 -8.00 -10.14 -0.11
N SER A 56 -8.89 -10.26 0.87
CA SER A 56 -9.88 -11.32 0.87
C SER A 56 -10.83 -11.18 -0.31
N LYS A 57 -11.45 -12.30 -0.73
CA LYS A 57 -12.40 -12.30 -1.85
C LYS A 57 -13.55 -11.31 -1.64
N SER A 58 -14.07 -11.19 -0.42
CA SER A 58 -15.14 -10.27 -0.05
C SER A 58 -14.71 -8.82 -0.21
N THR A 59 -13.57 -8.44 0.38
CA THR A 59 -13.03 -7.08 0.29
C THR A 59 -12.72 -6.73 -1.16
N TYR A 60 -12.03 -7.60 -1.89
CA TYR A 60 -11.74 -7.37 -3.31
C TYR A 60 -13.01 -7.15 -4.14
N THR A 61 -14.04 -7.99 -3.94
CA THR A 61 -15.30 -7.86 -4.68
C THR A 61 -16.02 -6.56 -4.35
N HIS A 62 -16.04 -6.16 -3.08
CA HIS A 62 -16.65 -4.92 -2.63
C HIS A 62 -16.04 -3.69 -3.34
N TYR A 63 -14.71 -3.58 -3.32
CA TYR A 63 -14.01 -2.46 -3.97
C TYR A 63 -14.06 -2.53 -5.50
N LYS A 64 -14.02 -3.73 -6.08
CA LYS A 64 -14.25 -3.91 -7.52
C LYS A 64 -15.62 -3.38 -7.93
N ASN A 65 -16.67 -3.64 -7.15
CA ASN A 65 -18.01 -3.12 -7.43
C ASN A 65 -18.06 -1.59 -7.36
N ILE A 66 -17.37 -0.96 -6.38
CA ILE A 66 -17.26 0.51 -6.31
C ILE A 66 -16.62 1.04 -7.60
N VAL A 67 -15.50 0.46 -8.02
CA VAL A 67 -14.82 0.86 -9.27
C VAL A 67 -15.73 0.64 -10.48
N ASP A 68 -16.41 -0.50 -10.57
CA ASP A 68 -17.32 -0.81 -11.67
C ASP A 68 -18.49 0.20 -11.74
N THR A 69 -19.09 0.55 -10.60
CA THR A 69 -20.15 1.58 -10.51
C THR A 69 -19.63 2.95 -10.93
N VAL A 70 -18.43 3.33 -10.47
CA VAL A 70 -17.79 4.58 -10.87
C VAL A 70 -17.58 4.60 -12.38
N LEU A 71 -17.02 3.55 -12.97
CA LEU A 71 -16.75 3.47 -14.40
C LEU A 71 -18.04 3.45 -15.24
N GLN A 72 -19.11 2.82 -14.76
CA GLN A 72 -20.42 2.83 -15.42
C GLN A 72 -21.02 4.25 -15.44
N ASN A 73 -21.01 4.95 -14.31
CA ASN A 73 -21.55 6.31 -14.20
C ASN A 73 -20.67 7.37 -14.90
N TRP A 74 -19.37 7.08 -15.05
CA TRP A 74 -18.44 8.01 -15.71
C TRP A 74 -18.64 8.11 -17.22
N LYS A 75 -19.41 7.19 -17.83
CA LYS A 75 -19.80 7.25 -19.25
C LYS A 75 -20.56 8.52 -19.62
N ASP A 76 -21.19 9.18 -18.65
CA ASP A 76 -21.91 10.44 -18.85
C ASP A 76 -21.01 11.68 -18.69
N PHE A 77 -19.68 11.52 -18.68
CA PHE A 77 -18.66 12.58 -18.54
C PHE A 77 -18.85 13.53 -17.33
N ASN A 78 -19.65 13.09 -16.36
CA ASN A 78 -19.97 13.85 -15.16
C ASN A 78 -18.96 13.64 -14.04
N LYS A 79 -19.10 14.45 -12.99
CA LYS A 79 -18.41 14.30 -11.72
C LYS A 79 -19.06 13.16 -10.92
N THR A 80 -18.31 12.10 -10.63
CA THR A 80 -18.78 11.01 -9.75
C THR A 80 -18.07 11.11 -8.40
N SER A 81 -18.81 10.96 -7.31
CA SER A 81 -18.25 10.92 -5.96
C SER A 81 -18.75 9.69 -5.20
N PHE A 82 -17.87 9.11 -4.39
CA PHE A 82 -18.21 8.04 -3.46
C PHE A 82 -17.49 8.25 -2.14
N THR A 83 -18.07 7.75 -1.07
CA THR A 83 -17.49 7.77 0.26
C THR A 83 -16.79 6.44 0.52
N LEU A 84 -15.55 6.50 1.00
CA LEU A 84 -14.87 5.36 1.59
C LEU A 84 -14.97 5.50 3.10
N ASP A 85 -15.62 4.53 3.74
CA ASP A 85 -15.80 4.58 5.18
C ASP A 85 -14.56 4.10 5.93
N ALA A 86 -14.40 4.59 7.16
CA ALA A 86 -13.32 4.14 8.04
C ALA A 86 -13.27 2.61 8.18
N LYS A 87 -14.43 1.94 8.20
CA LYS A 87 -14.55 0.47 8.25
C LYS A 87 -14.00 -0.21 7.01
N ASP A 88 -14.18 0.40 5.84
CA ASP A 88 -13.69 -0.18 4.58
C ASP A 88 -12.15 -0.11 4.55
N LEU A 89 -11.58 0.98 5.05
CA LEU A 89 -10.13 1.18 5.18
C LEU A 89 -9.52 0.24 6.22
N GLU A 90 -10.21 0.04 7.33
CA GLU A 90 -9.84 -0.94 8.35
C GLU A 90 -9.84 -2.37 7.78
N ALA A 91 -10.87 -2.75 7.01
CA ALA A 91 -10.93 -4.06 6.35
C ALA A 91 -9.77 -4.28 5.37
N LEU A 92 -9.38 -3.27 4.59
CA LEU A 92 -8.18 -3.34 3.73
C LEU A 92 -6.91 -3.60 4.55
N ALA A 93 -6.72 -2.84 5.63
CA ALA A 93 -5.54 -2.98 6.48
C ALA A 93 -5.48 -4.35 7.15
N GLN A 94 -6.62 -4.86 7.63
CA GLN A 94 -6.74 -6.19 8.23
C GLN A 94 -6.43 -7.31 7.23
N ASP A 95 -6.89 -7.21 5.99
CA ASP A 95 -6.58 -8.20 4.96
C ASP A 95 -5.08 -8.21 4.59
N ILE A 96 -4.46 -7.04 4.47
CA ILE A 96 -3.02 -6.92 4.25
C ILE A 96 -2.25 -7.52 5.44
N GLN A 97 -2.66 -7.19 6.67
CA GLN A 97 -2.06 -7.73 7.89
C GLN A 97 -2.16 -9.26 7.95
N LYS A 98 -3.32 -9.82 7.64
CA LYS A 98 -3.52 -11.28 7.59
C LYS A 98 -2.64 -11.94 6.54
N THR A 99 -2.49 -11.30 5.38
CA THR A 99 -1.63 -11.77 4.30
C THR A 99 -0.15 -11.74 4.72
N LEU A 100 0.30 -10.69 5.42
CA LEU A 100 1.65 -10.62 5.97
C LEU A 100 1.90 -11.68 7.05
N LEU A 101 0.95 -11.93 7.95
CA LEU A 101 1.08 -12.98 8.95
C LEU A 101 1.21 -14.37 8.31
N SER A 102 0.46 -14.61 7.24
CA SER A 102 0.45 -15.91 6.55
C SER A 102 1.70 -16.14 5.69
N ASN A 103 2.30 -15.06 5.16
CA ASN A 103 3.43 -15.14 4.23
C ASN A 103 4.76 -14.64 4.82
N GLY A 104 4.76 -14.14 6.06
CA GLY A 104 5.90 -13.43 6.66
C GLY A 104 7.17 -14.26 6.73
N SER A 105 7.05 -15.51 7.17
CA SER A 105 8.17 -16.46 7.19
C SER A 105 8.77 -16.67 5.80
N ALA A 106 7.93 -16.95 4.79
CA ALA A 106 8.39 -17.14 3.41
C ALA A 106 9.01 -15.86 2.83
N LEU A 107 8.44 -14.69 3.14
CA LEU A 107 8.96 -13.40 2.73
C LEU A 107 10.38 -13.15 3.27
N LEU A 108 10.62 -13.46 4.55
CA LEU A 108 11.95 -13.33 5.14
C LEU A 108 12.91 -14.39 4.60
N THR A 109 12.46 -15.63 4.45
CA THR A 109 13.26 -16.69 3.83
C THR A 109 13.76 -16.28 2.45
N ASN A 110 12.90 -15.68 1.62
CA ASN A 110 13.28 -15.18 0.31
C ASN A 110 14.20 -13.95 0.38
N THR A 111 14.01 -13.09 1.37
CA THR A 111 14.80 -11.85 1.55
C THR A 111 16.23 -12.14 1.99
N PHE A 112 16.42 -13.13 2.87
CA PHE A 112 17.72 -13.47 3.44
C PHE A 112 18.33 -14.75 2.87
N SER A 113 17.60 -15.46 2.00
CA SER A 113 17.99 -16.76 1.46
C SER A 113 18.35 -17.76 2.58
N ALA A 114 17.55 -17.79 3.65
CA ALA A 114 17.77 -18.64 4.82
C ALA A 114 16.45 -19.14 5.41
N ASP A 115 16.42 -20.37 5.93
CA ASP A 115 15.20 -21.10 6.30
C ASP A 115 14.82 -21.00 7.79
N PHE A 116 15.60 -20.30 8.61
CA PHE A 116 15.39 -20.18 10.05
C PHE A 116 14.27 -19.20 10.48
N PHE A 117 13.46 -18.67 9.55
CA PHE A 117 12.38 -17.72 9.84
C PHE A 117 11.01 -18.38 10.07
N GLN A 118 10.96 -19.67 10.35
CA GLN A 118 9.69 -20.43 10.43
C GLN A 118 8.68 -19.84 11.42
N HIS A 119 9.17 -19.24 12.50
CA HIS A 119 8.37 -18.63 13.56
C HIS A 119 8.35 -17.10 13.53
N ALA A 120 8.81 -16.49 12.44
CA ALA A 120 8.89 -15.06 12.32
C ALA A 120 7.49 -14.44 12.14
N ILE A 121 7.22 -13.37 12.89
CA ILE A 121 5.97 -12.63 12.82
C ILE A 121 6.27 -11.22 12.31
N LEU A 122 5.54 -10.82 11.27
CA LEU A 122 5.59 -9.49 10.68
C LEU A 122 4.21 -8.86 10.76
N GLN A 123 4.10 -7.76 11.49
CA GLN A 123 2.85 -7.03 11.63
C GLN A 123 3.06 -5.52 11.70
N PHE A 124 1.97 -4.77 11.56
CA PHE A 124 1.94 -3.32 11.68
C PHE A 124 0.69 -2.89 12.44
N ASP A 125 0.82 -1.75 13.13
CA ASP A 125 -0.34 -1.12 13.76
C ASP A 125 -1.29 -0.61 12.68
N ILE A 126 -2.54 -1.09 12.74
CA ILE A 126 -3.63 -0.58 11.91
C ILE A 126 -4.07 0.75 12.52
N PRO A 127 -3.82 1.89 11.86
CA PRO A 127 -4.24 3.18 12.39
C PRO A 127 -5.75 3.33 12.32
N THR A 128 -6.30 4.20 13.15
CA THR A 128 -7.69 4.64 12.99
C THR A 128 -7.82 5.51 11.75
N TYR A 129 -8.73 5.14 10.87
CA TYR A 129 -9.03 5.90 9.66
C TYR A 129 -10.25 6.81 9.86
N GLN A 130 -10.28 7.91 9.12
CA GLN A 130 -11.48 8.74 8.97
C GLN A 130 -12.09 8.46 7.60
N SER A 131 -13.43 8.41 7.51
CA SER A 131 -14.12 8.33 6.22
C SER A 131 -13.73 9.53 5.35
N PHE A 132 -13.59 9.32 4.05
CA PHE A 132 -13.30 10.40 3.11
C PHE A 132 -14.02 10.23 1.78
N ASN A 133 -14.25 11.35 1.10
CA ASN A 133 -14.90 11.36 -0.21
C ASN A 133 -13.83 11.31 -1.31
N VAL A 134 -14.00 10.36 -2.22
CA VAL A 134 -13.25 10.31 -3.47
C VAL A 134 -14.13 10.93 -4.55
N THR A 135 -13.59 11.92 -5.25
CA THR A 135 -14.25 12.58 -6.38
C THR A 135 -13.41 12.41 -7.62
N LEU A 136 -14.03 11.92 -8.69
CA LEU A 136 -13.43 11.80 -10.01
C LEU A 136 -14.10 12.79 -10.95
N SER A 137 -13.30 13.58 -11.66
CA SER A 137 -13.77 14.60 -12.59
C SER A 137 -12.83 14.73 -13.78
N LEU A 138 -13.38 14.82 -14.99
CA LEU A 138 -12.64 15.20 -16.19
C LEU A 138 -12.69 16.72 -16.35
N LYS A 139 -11.55 17.35 -16.61
CA LYS A 139 -11.51 18.72 -17.10
C LYS A 139 -11.37 18.67 -18.62
N PRO A 140 -12.22 19.36 -19.41
CA PRO A 140 -11.99 19.50 -20.84
C PRO A 140 -10.59 20.08 -21.07
N SER A 141 -9.82 19.49 -21.97
CA SER A 141 -8.61 20.13 -22.47
C SER A 141 -9.03 21.40 -23.20
N THR A 142 -8.53 22.56 -22.79
CA THR A 142 -8.68 23.80 -23.57
C THR A 142 -8.12 23.52 -24.97
N PRO A 143 -8.86 23.76 -26.07
CA PRO A 143 -8.29 23.69 -27.40
C PRO A 143 -7.09 24.65 -27.43
N LEU A 144 -5.93 24.16 -27.87
CA LEU A 144 -4.85 25.04 -28.30
C LEU A 144 -5.44 25.88 -29.43
N ASN A 145 -5.65 27.18 -29.18
CA ASN A 145 -6.04 28.10 -30.25
C ASN A 145 -4.90 28.11 -31.27
N ASP A 146 -5.09 27.40 -32.38
CA ASP A 146 -4.32 27.56 -33.61
C ASP A 146 -4.54 28.99 -34.12
N THR A 147 -3.78 29.93 -33.56
CA THR A 147 -3.61 31.28 -34.10
C THR A 147 -2.49 31.21 -35.14
N TYR A 148 -2.76 30.52 -36.25
CA TYR A 148 -2.04 30.79 -37.49
C TYR A 148 -2.53 32.15 -37.99
N HIS A 149 -1.79 33.20 -37.65
CA HIS A 149 -1.87 34.45 -38.38
C HIS A 149 -1.39 34.20 -39.81
N GLU A 150 -2.33 34.11 -40.76
CA GLU A 150 -2.02 34.33 -42.17
C GLU A 150 -1.48 35.76 -42.31
N ASP A 151 -0.17 35.90 -42.39
CA ASP A 151 0.48 37.10 -42.90
C ASP A 151 0.06 37.29 -44.36
N LYS A 152 -1.03 38.05 -44.57
CA LYS A 152 -1.33 38.66 -45.85
C LYS A 152 -0.25 39.69 -46.15
N LYS A 153 0.79 39.29 -46.89
CA LYS A 153 1.69 40.22 -47.58
C LYS A 153 0.88 40.97 -48.64
N SER A 154 0.71 42.28 -48.42
CA SER A 154 0.39 43.27 -49.46
C SER A 154 1.65 43.64 -50.24
#